data_AF-A0A250XCK7-F1
#
_entry.id   AF-A0A250XCK7-F1
#
_cell.length_a   1.000
_cell.length_b   1.000
_cell.length_c   1.000
_cell.angle_alpha   90.00
_cell.angle_beta   90.00
_cell.angle_gamma   90.00
#
_symmetry.space_group_name_H-M   'P 1'
#
loop_
_entity.id
_entity.type
_entity.pdbx_description
1 polymer ?
#
loop_
_entity_poly.entity_id
_entity_poly.type
_entity_poly.pdbx_seq_one_letter_code
_entity_poly.pdbx_strand_id
1 'polypeptide(L)'
;MGDCHSAQGDSEFDGMGIETSINGKFRLTLIKNATAPPMLKNLNFPLIENKENYIVQGFAYNHFLTDPTLQPNPQVQVFTPGSNLNLAFTGAYDNAREWLMDFKNMTEDQVNTFITVMCDYGITQVLDGNFGVHLVVPKYAFTHSK
;
A
#
# COMPACT_ATOMS: atom_id res chain seq x y z
N MET A 1 -15.02 -7.46 -8.74
CA MET A 1 -14.67 -6.30 -7.89
C MET A 1 -15.97 -5.63 -7.51
N GLY A 2 -16.07 -5.08 -6.29
CA GLY A 2 -17.28 -4.46 -5.71
C GLY A 2 -16.87 -3.22 -4.90
N ASP A 3 -17.69 -2.80 -3.94
CA ASP A 3 -17.41 -1.67 -3.02
C ASP A 3 -17.03 -0.39 -3.78
N CYS A 4 -18.01 0.11 -4.53
CA CYS A 4 -17.80 1.08 -5.58
C CYS A 4 -18.15 2.47 -5.09
N HIS A 5 -17.17 3.38 -5.07
CA HIS A 5 -17.38 4.76 -4.63
C HIS A 5 -17.30 5.72 -5.81
N SER A 6 -18.24 6.67 -5.88
CA SER A 6 -18.15 7.78 -6.85
C SER A 6 -17.14 8.84 -6.41
N ALA A 7 -16.94 8.97 -5.10
CA ALA A 7 -15.90 9.77 -4.47
C ALA A 7 -15.67 9.25 -3.04
N GLN A 8 -14.44 9.42 -2.55
CA GLN A 8 -14.04 9.17 -1.16
C GLN A 8 -12.83 10.06 -0.86
N GLY A 9 -12.76 10.59 0.36
CA GLY A 9 -11.59 11.30 0.84
C GLY A 9 -10.58 10.35 1.48
N ASP A 10 -9.30 10.75 1.46
CA ASP A 10 -8.26 10.08 2.25
C ASP A 10 -8.69 10.07 3.73
N SER A 11 -8.76 8.86 4.31
CA SER A 11 -9.26 8.46 5.66
C SER A 11 -10.61 7.78 5.71
N GLU A 12 -11.52 8.02 4.76
CA GLU A 12 -12.91 7.51 4.81
C GLU A 12 -13.62 7.82 6.14
N PHE A 13 -13.30 8.95 6.78
CA PHE A 13 -13.55 9.17 8.22
C PHE A 13 -14.99 8.95 8.72
N ASP A 14 -16.01 9.12 7.87
CA ASP A 14 -17.43 8.91 8.22
C ASP A 14 -17.90 7.46 8.10
N GLY A 15 -17.04 6.54 7.66
CA GLY A 15 -17.31 5.10 7.59
C GLY A 15 -17.59 4.55 6.22
N MET A 16 -17.78 5.40 5.21
CA MET A 16 -18.14 5.01 3.84
C MET A 16 -17.68 6.05 2.82
N GLY A 17 -17.63 5.67 1.55
CA GLY A 17 -17.55 6.62 0.44
C GLY A 17 -18.93 7.17 0.04
N ILE A 18 -18.98 7.88 -1.09
CA ILE A 18 -20.24 8.05 -1.81
C ILE A 18 -20.55 6.76 -2.56
N GLU A 19 -21.18 5.84 -1.84
CA GLU A 19 -21.54 4.48 -2.28
C GLU A 19 -22.42 4.47 -3.54
N THR A 20 -22.02 3.71 -4.55
CA THR A 20 -22.75 3.63 -5.81
C THR A 20 -22.46 2.35 -6.59
N SER A 21 -23.28 2.03 -7.61
CA SER A 21 -22.99 0.97 -8.57
C SER A 21 -22.14 1.49 -9.72
N ILE A 22 -21.05 0.78 -10.06
CA ILE A 22 -20.16 1.11 -11.19
C ILE A 22 -19.95 -0.13 -12.07
N ASN A 23 -19.99 0.05 -13.39
CA ASN A 23 -19.59 -0.97 -14.35
C ASN A 23 -18.15 -0.73 -14.81
N GLY A 24 -17.22 -1.59 -14.39
CA GLY A 24 -15.81 -1.53 -14.79
C GLY A 24 -15.45 -2.56 -15.86
N LYS A 25 -14.51 -2.21 -16.75
CA LYS A 25 -13.92 -3.14 -17.73
C LYS A 25 -12.45 -3.37 -17.39
N PHE A 26 -12.07 -4.61 -17.14
CA PHE A 26 -10.74 -4.97 -16.67
C PHE A 26 -9.98 -5.85 -17.67
N ARG A 27 -8.66 -5.73 -17.65
CA ARG A 27 -7.73 -6.70 -18.28
C ARG A 27 -6.94 -7.37 -17.17
N LEU A 28 -6.94 -8.70 -17.17
CA LEU A 28 -6.16 -9.50 -16.24
C LEU A 28 -4.94 -10.05 -16.98
N THR A 29 -3.75 -9.80 -16.43
CA THR A 29 -2.48 -10.31 -16.97
C THR A 29 -1.76 -11.05 -15.86
N LEU A 30 -1.36 -12.30 -16.13
CA LEU A 30 -0.55 -13.07 -15.20
C LEU A 30 0.93 -12.83 -15.42
N ILE A 31 1.63 -12.40 -14.37
CA ILE A 31 3.08 -12.24 -14.36
C ILE A 31 3.68 -13.39 -13.58
N LYS A 32 4.42 -14.27 -14.26
CA LYS A 32 5.04 -15.43 -13.62
C LYS A 32 6.27 -14.97 -12.82
N ASN A 33 6.48 -15.53 -11.63
CA ASN A 33 7.62 -15.18 -10.77
C ASN A 33 8.99 -15.30 -11.48
N ALA A 34 9.15 -16.30 -12.34
CA ALA A 34 10.37 -16.53 -13.10
C ALA A 34 10.71 -15.38 -14.08
N THR A 35 9.70 -14.66 -14.56
CA THR A 35 9.84 -13.58 -15.56
C THR A 35 9.35 -12.23 -15.04
N ALA A 36 9.14 -12.09 -13.73
CA ALA A 36 8.69 -10.84 -13.13
C ALA A 36 9.79 -9.77 -13.29
N PRO A 37 9.45 -8.55 -13.75
CA PRO A 37 10.40 -7.44 -13.80
C PRO A 37 10.80 -7.03 -12.38
N PRO A 38 11.93 -6.32 -12.18
CA PRO A 38 12.40 -5.91 -10.86
C PRO A 38 11.34 -5.21 -10.01
N MET A 39 10.53 -4.35 -10.63
CA MET A 39 9.41 -3.62 -9.98
C MET A 39 8.37 -4.52 -9.30
N LEU A 40 8.19 -5.75 -9.79
CA LEU A 40 7.19 -6.71 -9.32
C LEU A 40 7.84 -7.97 -8.75
N LYS A 41 9.17 -7.96 -8.61
CA LYS A 41 9.90 -9.08 -8.02
C LYS A 41 9.61 -9.10 -6.52
N ASN A 42 9.31 -10.29 -5.98
CA ASN A 42 9.01 -10.50 -4.56
C ASN A 42 7.86 -9.66 -3.98
N LEU A 43 7.05 -9.00 -4.83
CA LEU A 43 5.95 -8.15 -4.37
C LEU A 43 4.94 -8.96 -3.56
N ASN A 44 4.79 -8.62 -2.29
CA ASN A 44 3.91 -9.29 -1.32
C ASN A 44 2.77 -8.39 -0.81
N PHE A 45 2.69 -7.14 -1.25
CA PHE A 45 1.64 -6.17 -0.89
C PHE A 45 0.93 -5.62 -2.15
N PRO A 46 -0.25 -4.98 -2.00
CA PRO A 46 -0.93 -4.31 -3.11
C PRO A 46 -0.15 -3.08 -3.60
N LEU A 47 0.33 -3.12 -4.84
CA LEU A 47 0.97 -1.98 -5.51
C LEU A 47 0.02 -1.39 -6.56
N ILE A 48 -0.20 -0.08 -6.53
CA ILE A 48 -0.96 0.64 -7.55
C ILE A 48 0.02 1.44 -8.42
N GLU A 49 -0.20 1.45 -9.73
CA GLU A 49 0.58 2.22 -10.69
C GLU A 49 -0.35 3.08 -11.53
N ASN A 50 -0.05 4.38 -11.63
CA ASN A 50 -0.65 5.26 -12.62
C ASN A 50 0.44 5.86 -13.54
N LYS A 51 0.11 6.86 -14.36
CA LYS A 51 1.07 7.46 -15.30
C LYS A 51 2.28 8.08 -14.59
N GLU A 52 2.08 8.67 -13.42
CA GLU A 52 3.02 9.57 -12.75
C GLU A 52 3.63 8.96 -11.49
N ASN A 53 2.90 8.06 -10.83
CA ASN A 53 3.23 7.57 -9.50
C ASN A 53 3.13 6.06 -9.39
N TYR A 54 3.92 5.51 -8.48
CA TYR A 54 3.63 4.26 -7.80
C TYR A 54 3.00 4.58 -6.45
N ILE A 55 2.04 3.77 -5.99
CA ILE A 55 1.39 3.96 -4.70
C ILE A 55 1.53 2.63 -3.94
N VAL A 56 2.34 2.67 -2.89
CA VAL A 56 2.61 1.54 -1.99
C VAL A 56 1.56 1.56 -0.90
N GLN A 57 0.78 0.49 -0.76
CA GLN A 57 -0.19 0.35 0.34
C GLN A 57 0.48 -0.30 1.54
N GLY A 58 0.28 0.26 2.72
CA GLY A 58 0.66 -0.30 4.01
C GLY A 58 -0.54 -0.39 4.94
N PHE A 59 -0.51 -1.37 5.83
CA PHE A 59 -1.56 -1.58 6.82
C PHE A 59 -0.96 -1.71 8.21
N ALA A 60 -1.78 -1.51 9.25
CA ALA A 60 -1.34 -1.78 10.63
C ALA A 60 -0.78 -3.20 10.79
N TYR A 61 -1.35 -4.15 10.05
CA TYR A 61 -0.85 -5.52 9.90
C TYR A 61 -0.82 -5.90 8.41
N ASN A 62 0.35 -5.79 7.76
CA ASN A 62 0.51 -6.09 6.32
C ASN A 62 0.03 -7.51 5.92
N HIS A 63 0.17 -8.47 6.85
CA HIS A 63 -0.29 -9.85 6.67
C HIS A 63 -1.18 -10.31 7.84
N PHE A 64 -2.24 -9.55 8.15
CA PHE A 64 -3.06 -9.74 9.36
C PHE A 64 -3.58 -11.17 9.58
N LEU A 65 -3.88 -11.93 8.52
CA LEU A 65 -4.35 -13.32 8.62
C LEU A 65 -3.31 -14.28 9.21
N THR A 66 -2.03 -14.00 9.00
CA THR A 66 -0.90 -14.81 9.48
C THR A 66 -0.13 -14.14 10.60
N ASP A 67 -0.54 -12.94 11.01
CA ASP A 67 0.12 -12.21 12.08
C ASP A 67 -0.01 -12.99 13.40
N PRO A 68 1.11 -13.29 14.09
CA PRO A 68 1.09 -14.09 15.31
C PRO A 68 0.38 -13.39 16.47
N THR A 69 0.33 -12.05 16.48
CA THR A 69 -0.33 -11.26 17.53
C THR A 69 -1.86 -11.28 17.40
N LEU A 70 -2.38 -11.65 16.22
CA LEU A 70 -3.82 -11.73 15.94
C LEU A 70 -4.37 -13.17 15.99
N GLN A 71 -3.53 -14.17 16.23
CA GLN A 71 -3.96 -15.57 16.33
C GLN A 71 -4.69 -15.87 17.65
N PRO A 72 -5.61 -16.85 17.67
CA PRO A 72 -5.98 -17.77 16.58
C PRO A 72 -7.11 -17.25 15.66
N ASN A 73 -7.68 -16.07 15.94
CA ASN A 73 -8.87 -15.56 15.25
C ASN A 73 -8.61 -14.19 14.60
N PRO A 74 -7.70 -14.10 13.61
CA PRO A 74 -7.22 -12.82 13.08
C PRO A 74 -8.34 -11.95 12.49
N GLN A 75 -9.36 -12.58 11.91
CA GLN A 75 -10.55 -11.89 11.35
C GLN A 75 -11.40 -11.18 12.41
N VAL A 76 -11.32 -11.59 13.68
CA VAL A 76 -12.00 -10.93 14.79
C VAL A 76 -11.03 -9.96 15.48
N GLN A 77 -9.78 -10.41 15.71
CA GLN A 77 -8.79 -9.64 16.46
C GLN A 77 -8.41 -8.33 15.75
N VAL A 78 -8.41 -8.29 14.42
CA VAL A 78 -8.06 -7.08 13.66
C VAL A 78 -9.03 -5.90 13.89
N PHE A 79 -10.26 -6.17 14.34
CA PHE A 79 -11.26 -5.14 14.71
C PHE A 79 -11.21 -4.75 16.19
N THR A 80 -10.43 -5.46 17.00
CA THR A 80 -10.27 -5.09 18.41
C THR A 80 -9.37 -3.85 18.53
N PRO A 81 -9.53 -3.02 19.58
CA PRO A 81 -8.65 -1.87 19.78
C PRO A 81 -7.17 -2.29 19.80
N GLY A 82 -6.38 -1.77 18.86
CA GLY A 82 -4.97 -2.12 18.70
C GLY A 82 -4.39 -1.63 17.37
N SER A 83 -5.16 -1.75 16.29
CA SER A 83 -4.87 -1.09 15.01
C SER A 83 -4.80 0.42 15.19
N ASN A 84 -3.78 1.05 14.60
CA ASN A 84 -3.56 2.48 14.70
C ASN A 84 -2.66 2.98 13.55
N LEU A 85 -2.62 4.30 13.37
CA LEU A 85 -1.84 4.91 12.31
C LEU A 85 -0.34 4.67 12.45
N ASN A 86 0.23 4.61 13.67
CA ASN A 86 1.67 4.37 13.82
C ASN A 86 2.06 3.01 13.20
N LEU A 87 1.28 1.96 13.49
CA LEU A 87 1.48 0.64 12.87
C LEU A 87 1.30 0.70 11.35
N ALA A 88 0.30 1.41 10.85
CA ALA A 88 0.06 1.51 9.41
C ALA A 88 1.18 2.28 8.67
N PHE A 89 1.71 3.33 9.28
CA PHE A 89 2.90 4.04 8.78
C PHE A 89 4.13 3.13 8.77
N THR A 90 4.35 2.34 9.83
CA THR A 90 5.41 1.32 9.85
C THR A 90 5.21 0.28 8.73
N GLY A 91 3.99 -0.21 8.54
CA GLY A 91 3.68 -1.15 7.47
C GLY A 91 3.92 -0.58 6.07
N ALA A 92 3.58 0.70 5.83
CA ALA A 92 3.86 1.39 4.58
C ALA A 92 5.36 1.61 4.36
N TYR A 93 6.09 1.98 5.41
CA TYR A 93 7.54 2.09 5.41
C TYR A 93 8.21 0.75 5.06
N ASP A 94 7.84 -0.34 5.72
CA ASP A 94 8.45 -1.66 5.51
C ASP A 94 8.24 -2.13 4.06
N ASN A 95 7.01 -2.00 3.56
CA ASN A 95 6.67 -2.32 2.17
C ASN A 95 7.47 -1.47 1.17
N ALA A 96 7.54 -0.15 1.39
CA ALA A 96 8.27 0.76 0.52
C ALA A 96 9.78 0.48 0.54
N ARG A 97 10.34 0.20 1.72
CA ARG A 97 11.76 -0.10 1.91
C ARG A 97 12.16 -1.34 1.16
N GLU A 98 11.49 -2.46 1.42
CA GLU A 98 11.77 -3.72 0.75
C GLU A 98 11.61 -3.59 -0.77
N TRP A 99 10.53 -2.95 -1.21
CA TRP A 99 10.24 -2.76 -2.63
C TRP A 99 11.26 -1.87 -3.34
N LEU A 100 11.68 -0.74 -2.76
CA LEU A 100 12.66 0.16 -3.39
C LEU A 100 14.07 -0.44 -3.40
N MET A 101 14.43 -1.21 -2.37
CA MET A 101 15.67 -1.98 -2.37
C MET A 101 15.67 -3.00 -3.52
N ASP A 102 14.59 -3.76 -3.71
CA ASP A 102 14.48 -4.74 -4.80
C ASP A 102 14.35 -4.09 -6.19
N PHE A 103 13.52 -3.05 -6.32
CA PHE A 103 13.21 -2.42 -7.61
C PHE A 103 14.35 -1.54 -8.11
N LYS A 104 14.96 -0.74 -7.23
CA LYS A 104 15.97 0.27 -7.59
C LYS A 104 17.37 -0.06 -7.12
N ASN A 105 17.57 -1.20 -6.45
CA ASN A 105 18.86 -1.60 -5.90
C ASN A 105 19.46 -0.51 -5.01
N MET A 106 18.60 0.18 -4.26
CA MET A 106 18.98 1.19 -3.28
C MET A 106 19.46 0.50 -2.00
N THR A 107 20.43 1.09 -1.30
CA THR A 107 20.71 0.70 0.08
C THR A 107 19.58 1.18 1.00
N GLU A 108 19.48 0.59 2.19
CA GLU A 108 18.50 1.03 3.19
C GLU A 108 18.63 2.53 3.52
N ASP A 109 19.85 3.05 3.68
CA ASP A 109 20.08 4.49 3.91
C ASP A 109 19.59 5.37 2.75
N GLN A 110 19.77 4.91 1.51
CA GLN A 110 19.27 5.61 0.32
C GLN A 110 17.75 5.60 0.27
N VAL A 111 17.11 4.47 0.57
CA VAL A 111 15.65 4.38 0.66
C VAL A 111 15.13 5.31 1.74
N ASN A 112 15.70 5.26 2.95
CA ASN A 112 15.26 6.10 4.07
C ASN A 112 15.33 7.58 3.71
N THR A 113 16.40 8.01 3.05
CA THR A 113 16.52 9.37 2.54
C THR A 113 15.47 9.67 1.46
N PHE A 114 15.27 8.73 0.52
CA PHE A 114 14.35 8.92 -0.59
C PHE A 114 12.89 9.04 -0.14
N ILE A 115 12.40 8.11 0.68
CA ILE A 115 10.99 8.08 1.11
C ILE A 115 10.62 9.24 2.05
N THR A 116 11.60 9.84 2.73
CA THR A 116 11.37 10.96 3.65
C THR A 116 11.45 12.32 2.97
N VAL A 117 12.05 12.41 1.77
CA VAL A 117 12.28 13.69 1.07
C VAL A 117 11.50 13.78 -0.25
N MET A 118 11.29 12.66 -0.94
CA MET A 118 10.72 12.64 -2.30
C MET A 118 9.31 12.06 -2.37
N CYS A 119 8.79 11.48 -1.29
CA CYS A 119 7.51 10.76 -1.29
C CYS A 119 6.55 11.35 -0.27
N ASP A 120 5.25 11.17 -0.51
CA ASP A 120 4.19 11.66 0.37
C ASP A 120 3.42 10.48 0.97
N TYR A 121 3.27 10.48 2.31
CA TYR A 121 2.39 9.54 2.99
C TYR A 121 0.98 10.14 3.12
N GLY A 122 -0.04 9.35 2.81
CA GLY A 122 -1.45 9.66 2.99
C GLY A 122 -2.16 8.59 3.80
N ILE A 123 -3.23 8.96 4.49
CA ILE A 123 -4.08 8.01 5.22
C ILE A 123 -5.09 7.44 4.23
N THR A 124 -5.09 6.12 4.02
CA THR A 124 -6.06 5.47 3.11
C THR A 124 -7.42 5.39 3.78
N GLN A 125 -7.48 4.74 4.95
CA GLN A 125 -8.68 4.62 5.77
C GLN A 125 -8.33 4.31 7.23
N VAL A 126 -9.28 4.56 8.14
CA VAL A 126 -9.14 4.29 9.58
C VAL A 126 -10.34 3.56 10.18
N LEU A 127 -11.09 2.78 9.39
CA LEU A 127 -12.38 2.23 9.81
C LEU A 127 -12.60 0.74 9.49
N ASP A 128 -11.75 0.12 8.67
CA ASP A 128 -11.90 -1.29 8.26
C ASP A 128 -11.32 -2.30 9.25
N GLY A 129 -11.10 -1.90 10.50
CA GLY A 129 -10.30 -2.63 11.48
C GLY A 129 -8.80 -2.50 11.21
N ASN A 130 -8.29 -2.97 10.07
CA ASN A 130 -6.88 -2.85 9.71
C ASN A 130 -6.60 -1.50 9.05
N PHE A 131 -6.07 -0.52 9.79
CA PHE A 131 -5.91 0.85 9.26
C PHE A 131 -4.92 0.87 8.10
N GLY A 132 -5.17 1.73 7.13
CA GLY A 132 -4.38 1.83 5.90
C GLY A 132 -3.67 3.17 5.77
N VAL A 133 -2.41 3.12 5.34
CA VAL A 133 -1.60 4.28 4.95
C VAL A 133 -1.00 3.96 3.58
N HIS A 134 -0.95 4.94 2.69
CA HIS A 134 -0.32 4.79 1.39
C HIS A 134 0.87 5.75 1.24
N LEU A 135 1.91 5.28 0.57
CA LEU A 135 3.06 6.10 0.17
C LEU A 135 3.01 6.35 -1.33
N VAL A 136 2.94 7.62 -1.74
CA VAL A 136 3.00 8.05 -3.13
C VAL A 136 4.45 8.26 -3.52
N VAL A 137 4.93 7.47 -4.48
CA VAL A 137 6.30 7.49 -4.99
C VAL A 137 6.31 8.04 -6.42
N PRO A 138 6.82 9.26 -6.65
CA PRO A 138 6.82 9.87 -7.97
C PRO A 138 7.81 9.20 -8.91
N LYS A 139 7.34 8.81 -10.11
CA LYS A 139 8.19 8.19 -11.13
C LYS A 139 9.27 9.12 -11.66
N TYR A 140 9.00 10.43 -11.67
CA TYR A 140 9.97 11.42 -12.14
C TYR A 140 11.25 11.41 -11.29
N ALA A 141 11.17 10.97 -10.02
CA ALA A 141 12.33 10.89 -9.13
C ALA A 141 13.35 9.84 -9.58
N PHE A 142 12.97 8.95 -10.50
CA PHE A 142 13.87 7.96 -11.09
C PHE A 142 14.33 8.33 -12.50
N THR A 143 13.71 9.32 -13.13
CA THR A 143 14.08 9.77 -14.47
C THR A 143 14.99 10.97 -14.34
N HIS A 144 16.24 10.84 -14.78
CA HIS A 144 17.09 12.02 -14.93
C HIS A 144 16.52 12.85 -16.07
N SER A 145 15.95 14.03 -15.78
CA SER A 145 15.92 15.09 -16.77
C SER A 145 17.36 15.53 -17.00
N LYS A 146 17.91 15.18 -18.16
CA LYS A 146 19.05 15.91 -18.71
C LYS A 146 18.63 17.33 -19.04
#